data_AF-M2XET4-F1
#
_entry.id   AF-M2XET4-F1
#
_cell.length_a   1.000
_cell.length_b   1.000
_cell.length_c   1.000
_cell.angle_alpha   90.00
_cell.angle_beta   90.00
_cell.angle_gamma   90.00
#
_symmetry.space_group_name_H-M   'P 1'
#
loop_
_entity.id
_entity.type
_entity.pdbx_description
1 polymer ?
#
loop_
_entity_poly.entity_id
_entity_poly.type
_entity_poly.pdbx_seq_one_letter_code
_entity_poly.pdbx_strand_id
1 'polypeptide(L)'
;MSMRTVILDIHADGSMTVMIDGTVYPPDDDQRPWSRAAFPQIIDHASQERAVPVRVEVHEADGTSFTELVAAQPRRADPAPEPAPKTRRPKAVPALIEVTGEGFVAGEDIACTVLVSDTDAAGDGTARGLLDPRRVGDAGEVLLVGRVSGTVVARRLR
;
A
#
# COMPACT_ATOMS: atom_id res chain seq x y z
N MET A 1 11.03 -23.55 0.62
CA MET A 1 10.62 -23.30 -0.79
C MET A 1 11.85 -23.46 -1.65
N SER A 2 11.78 -24.31 -2.69
CA SER A 2 12.89 -24.42 -3.65
C SER A 2 12.75 -23.29 -4.67
N MET A 3 13.84 -22.56 -4.93
CA MET A 3 13.89 -21.49 -5.94
C MET A 3 14.20 -22.11 -7.30
N ARG A 4 13.43 -21.73 -8.33
CA ARG A 4 13.70 -22.15 -9.70
C ARG A 4 14.73 -21.25 -10.37
N THR A 5 15.49 -21.79 -11.29
CA THR A 5 16.47 -21.03 -12.08
C THR A 5 16.05 -20.99 -13.54
N VAL A 6 16.07 -19.80 -14.14
CA VAL A 6 15.86 -19.59 -15.57
C VAL A 6 17.11 -18.95 -16.16
N ILE A 7 17.67 -19.56 -17.19
CA ILE A 7 18.80 -19.02 -17.95
C ILE A 7 18.29 -18.67 -19.35
N LEU A 8 18.58 -17.44 -19.77
CA LEU A 8 18.17 -16.84 -21.03
C LEU A 8 19.44 -16.45 -21.81
N ASP A 9 19.82 -17.25 -22.79
CA ASP A 9 20.99 -17.00 -23.64
C ASP A 9 20.56 -16.32 -24.94
N ILE A 10 20.85 -15.02 -25.07
CA ILE A 10 20.49 -14.23 -26.25
C ILE A 10 21.58 -14.33 -27.30
N HIS A 11 21.19 -14.72 -28.51
CA HIS A 11 22.05 -14.81 -29.67
C HIS A 11 22.14 -13.46 -30.40
N ALA A 12 23.19 -13.29 -31.22
CA ALA A 12 23.44 -12.05 -31.95
C ALA A 12 22.35 -11.71 -32.99
N ASP A 13 21.57 -12.69 -33.44
CA ASP A 13 20.42 -12.50 -34.34
C ASP A 13 19.14 -12.08 -33.60
N GLY A 14 19.20 -11.93 -32.27
CA GLY A 14 18.08 -11.56 -31.40
C GLY A 14 17.19 -12.74 -30.98
N SER A 15 17.48 -13.95 -31.45
CA SER A 15 16.88 -15.17 -30.92
C SER A 15 17.46 -15.53 -29.55
N MET A 16 16.86 -16.50 -28.87
CA MET A 16 17.26 -16.88 -27.53
C MET A 16 17.09 -18.38 -27.28
N THR A 17 18.01 -18.96 -26.52
CA THR A 17 17.84 -20.27 -25.89
C THR A 17 17.38 -20.09 -24.45
N VAL A 18 16.42 -20.91 -24.01
CA VAL A 18 15.86 -20.86 -22.65
C VAL A 18 16.13 -22.16 -21.94
N MET A 19 16.62 -22.09 -20.71
CA MET A 19 16.72 -23.23 -19.80
C MET A 19 15.96 -22.95 -18.50
N ILE A 20 15.11 -23.88 -18.08
CA ILE A 20 14.40 -23.84 -16.79
C ILE A 20 14.90 -25.02 -15.96
N ASP A 21 15.47 -24.75 -14.80
CA ASP A 21 16.08 -25.74 -13.91
C ASP A 21 17.05 -26.69 -14.64
N GLY A 22 17.83 -26.14 -15.58
CA GLY A 22 18.81 -26.88 -16.39
C GLY A 22 18.23 -27.68 -17.56
N THR A 23 16.91 -27.61 -17.80
CA THR A 23 16.25 -28.27 -18.94
C THR A 23 15.92 -27.25 -20.02
N VAL A 24 16.21 -27.58 -21.28
CA VAL A 24 15.88 -26.71 -22.43
C VAL A 24 14.36 -26.56 -22.54
N TYR A 25 13.90 -25.32 -22.64
CA TYR A 25 12.49 -24.96 -22.83
C TYR A 25 12.29 -24.42 -24.25
N PRO A 26 11.80 -25.25 -25.20
CA PRO A 26 11.65 -24.84 -26.59
C PRO A 26 10.50 -23.85 -26.78
N PRO A 27 10.50 -23.06 -27.88
CA PRO A 27 9.35 -22.27 -28.28
C PRO A 27 8.13 -23.16 -28.57
N ASP A 28 6.94 -22.58 -28.40
CA ASP A 28 5.68 -23.28 -28.70
C ASP A 28 5.53 -23.58 -30.21
N ASP A 29 6.23 -22.80 -31.05
CA ASP A 29 6.22 -22.87 -32.50
C ASP A 29 7.66 -22.73 -33.01
N ASP A 30 8.20 -23.76 -33.66
CA ASP A 30 9.58 -23.78 -34.15
C ASP A 30 9.87 -22.66 -35.17
N GLN A 31 8.85 -22.11 -35.83
CA GLN A 31 8.99 -20.97 -36.74
C GLN A 31 9.05 -19.63 -36.02
N ARG A 32 8.80 -19.60 -34.71
CA ARG A 32 8.91 -18.43 -33.84
C ARG A 32 9.88 -18.72 -32.70
N PRO A 33 11.20 -18.61 -32.97
CA PRO A 33 12.21 -18.71 -31.93
C PRO A 33 11.91 -17.76 -30.77
N TRP A 34 12.37 -18.12 -29.58
CA TRP A 34 12.29 -17.20 -28.46
C TRP A 34 13.02 -15.91 -28.77
N SER A 35 12.43 -14.81 -28.33
CA SER A 35 13.02 -13.48 -28.36
C SER A 35 12.74 -12.80 -27.04
N ARG A 36 13.34 -11.63 -26.83
CA ARG A 36 13.10 -10.84 -25.60
C ARG A 36 11.64 -10.51 -25.33
N ALA A 37 10.82 -10.41 -26.38
CA ALA A 37 9.38 -10.16 -26.24
C ALA A 37 8.66 -11.28 -25.48
N ALA A 38 9.23 -12.50 -25.43
CA ALA A 38 8.68 -13.65 -24.73
C ALA A 38 9.09 -13.73 -23.26
N PHE A 39 9.93 -12.81 -22.75
CA PHE A 39 10.38 -12.80 -21.35
C PHE A 39 9.23 -12.92 -20.36
N PRO A 40 8.13 -12.13 -20.45
CA PRO A 40 7.02 -12.26 -19.52
C PRO A 40 6.42 -13.67 -19.52
N GLN A 41 6.18 -14.26 -20.69
CA GLN A 41 5.61 -15.60 -20.83
C GLN A 41 6.51 -16.68 -20.22
N ILE A 42 7.82 -16.62 -20.48
CA ILE A 42 8.79 -17.58 -19.96
C ILE A 42 8.88 -17.49 -18.43
N ILE A 43 8.96 -16.27 -17.90
CA ILE A 43 9.04 -16.03 -16.45
C ILE A 43 7.75 -16.47 -15.75
N ASP A 44 6.58 -16.17 -16.34
CA ASP A 44 5.29 -16.58 -15.78
C ASP A 44 5.15 -18.11 -15.78
N HIS A 45 5.57 -18.79 -16.86
CA HIS A 45 5.60 -20.24 -16.92
C HIS A 45 6.54 -20.84 -15.87
N ALA A 46 7.79 -20.37 -15.81
CA ALA A 46 8.80 -20.85 -14.88
C ALA A 46 8.36 -20.63 -13.42
N SER A 47 7.73 -19.49 -13.13
CA SER A 47 7.24 -19.14 -11.79
C SER A 47 5.90 -19.78 -11.40
N GLN A 48 5.30 -20.58 -12.29
CA GLN A 48 3.95 -21.14 -12.11
C GLN A 48 2.94 -20.03 -11.78
N GLU A 49 2.85 -19.02 -12.64
CA GLU A 49 2.02 -17.82 -12.41
C GLU A 49 2.38 -17.12 -11.09
N ARG A 50 3.68 -16.96 -10.83
CA ARG A 50 4.25 -16.37 -9.60
C ARG A 50 3.99 -17.16 -8.31
N ALA A 51 3.59 -18.42 -8.37
CA ALA A 51 3.44 -19.26 -7.18
C ALA A 51 4.78 -19.65 -6.53
N VAL A 52 5.87 -19.70 -7.31
CA VAL A 52 7.22 -20.03 -6.82
C VAL A 52 8.23 -18.93 -7.19
N PRO A 53 9.24 -18.66 -6.34
CA PRO A 53 10.27 -17.67 -6.65
C PRO A 53 11.21 -18.20 -7.75
N VAL A 54 11.66 -17.30 -8.62
CA VAL A 54 12.54 -17.60 -9.76
C VAL A 54 13.76 -16.69 -9.75
N ARG A 55 14.96 -17.26 -9.93
CA ARG A 55 16.16 -16.51 -10.31
C ARG A 55 16.30 -16.55 -11.82
N VAL A 56 16.31 -15.38 -12.45
CA VAL A 56 16.51 -15.23 -13.89
C VAL A 56 17.93 -14.75 -14.13
N GLU A 57 18.63 -15.40 -15.03
CA GLU A 57 19.97 -15.03 -15.50
C GLU A 57 19.91 -14.83 -17.00
N VAL A 58 20.27 -13.65 -17.46
CA VAL A 58 20.26 -13.27 -18.88
C VAL A 58 21.70 -13.12 -19.32
N HIS A 59 22.12 -13.89 -20.32
CA HIS A 59 23.38 -13.71 -21.01
C HIS A 59 23.13 -13.03 -22.34
N GLU A 60 23.80 -11.90 -22.54
CA GLU A 60 23.68 -11.09 -23.73
C GLU A 60 24.73 -11.47 -24.77
N ALA A 61 24.42 -11.24 -26.04
CA ALA A 61 25.32 -11.54 -27.15
C ALA A 61 26.64 -10.73 -27.09
N ASP A 62 26.65 -9.60 -26.37
CA ASP A 62 27.85 -8.78 -26.13
C ASP A 62 28.71 -9.27 -24.94
N GLY A 63 28.31 -10.38 -24.31
CA GLY A 63 28.98 -10.96 -23.15
C GLY A 63 28.57 -10.33 -21.81
N THR A 64 27.66 -9.36 -21.80
CA THR A 64 27.09 -8.85 -20.55
C THR A 64 26.12 -9.86 -19.95
N SER A 65 25.96 -9.81 -18.63
CA SER A 65 25.00 -10.67 -17.93
C SER A 65 24.24 -9.91 -16.88
N PHE A 66 22.97 -10.28 -16.71
CA PHE A 66 22.05 -9.67 -15.75
C PHE A 66 21.39 -10.76 -14.93
N THR A 67 21.25 -10.53 -13.62
CA THR A 67 20.55 -11.46 -12.72
C THR A 67 19.40 -10.73 -12.03
N GLU A 68 18.20 -11.29 -12.09
CA GLU A 68 17.02 -10.79 -11.40
C GLU A 68 16.39 -11.89 -10.53
N LEU A 69 15.82 -11.49 -9.39
CA LEU A 69 15.06 -12.37 -8.51
C LEU A 69 13.58 -11.99 -8.57
N VAL A 70 12.77 -12.86 -9.16
CA VAL A 70 11.31 -12.72 -9.23
C VAL A 70 10.71 -13.41 -8.01
N ALA A 71 10.19 -12.62 -7.07
CA ALA A 71 9.56 -13.14 -5.86
C ALA A 71 8.23 -13.84 -6.18
N ALA A 72 7.95 -14.92 -5.44
CA ALA A 72 6.62 -15.50 -5.43
C ALA A 72 5.59 -14.49 -4.93
N GLN A 73 4.42 -14.46 -5.56
CA GLN A 73 3.24 -13.80 -5.05
C GLN A 73 2.31 -14.89 -4.50
N PRO A 74 1.93 -14.83 -3.21
CA PRO A 74 0.90 -15.70 -2.69
C PRO A 74 -0.34 -15.53 -3.57
N ARG A 75 -0.77 -16.62 -4.22
CA ARG A 75 -2.03 -16.65 -4.98
C ARG A 75 -3.08 -16.14 -4.03
N ARG A 76 -3.60 -14.93 -4.29
CA ARG A 76 -4.73 -14.40 -3.52
C ARG A 76 -5.81 -15.46 -3.68
N ALA A 77 -6.21 -16.09 -2.58
CA ALA A 77 -7.24 -17.12 -2.64
C ALA A 77 -8.38 -16.56 -3.50
N ASP A 78 -8.79 -17.31 -4.52
CA ASP A 78 -10.01 -17.00 -5.23
C ASP A 78 -11.07 -16.76 -4.15
N PRO A 79 -11.82 -15.66 -4.22
CA PRO A 79 -12.87 -15.42 -3.25
C PRO A 79 -13.70 -16.69 -3.16
N ALA A 80 -13.81 -17.26 -1.95
CA ALA A 80 -14.69 -18.40 -1.73
C ALA A 80 -16.05 -18.09 -2.38
N PRO A 81 -16.71 -19.08 -3.04
CA PRO A 81 -17.99 -18.84 -3.70
C PRO A 81 -18.89 -18.08 -2.74
N GLU A 82 -19.33 -16.91 -3.20
CA GLU A 82 -20.04 -15.95 -2.36
C GLU A 82 -21.22 -16.68 -1.71
N PRO A 83 -21.28 -16.81 -0.37
CA PRO A 83 -22.47 -17.35 0.26
C PRO A 83 -23.63 -16.47 -0.20
N ALA A 84 -24.73 -17.11 -0.63
CA ALA A 84 -25.94 -16.48 -1.17
C ALA A 84 -26.15 -15.08 -0.60
N PRO A 85 -26.38 -14.06 -1.44
CA PRO A 85 -26.07 -12.66 -1.15
C PRO A 85 -26.63 -12.28 0.21
N LYS A 86 -25.77 -12.31 1.23
CA LYS A 86 -26.06 -11.61 2.48
C LYS A 86 -25.97 -10.16 2.08
N THR A 87 -27.14 -9.50 2.06
CA THR A 87 -27.32 -8.09 1.74
C THR A 87 -26.09 -7.32 2.23
N ARG A 88 -25.20 -6.98 1.30
CA ARG A 88 -23.93 -6.37 1.63
C ARG A 88 -24.29 -4.99 2.15
N ARG A 89 -24.30 -4.85 3.49
CA ARG A 89 -24.67 -3.61 4.16
C ARG A 89 -23.84 -2.51 3.51
N PRO A 90 -24.46 -1.44 2.98
CA PRO A 90 -23.72 -0.38 2.32
C PRO A 90 -22.62 0.09 3.29
N LYS A 91 -21.37 0.21 2.80
CA LYS A 91 -20.31 0.82 3.60
C LYS A 91 -20.80 2.22 3.96
N ALA A 92 -20.98 2.47 5.25
CA ALA A 92 -21.41 3.78 5.73
C ALA A 92 -20.43 4.82 5.19
N VAL A 93 -20.95 5.78 4.42
CA VAL A 93 -20.20 6.99 4.08
C VAL A 93 -19.90 7.67 5.42
N PRO A 94 -18.64 8.08 5.72
CA PRO A 94 -18.35 8.76 6.96
C PRO A 94 -19.22 10.03 7.04
N ALA A 95 -20.07 10.12 8.06
CA ALA A 95 -20.81 11.33 8.31
C ALA A 95 -19.81 12.39 8.80
N LEU A 96 -19.51 13.38 7.96
CA LEU A 96 -18.71 14.53 8.36
C LEU A 96 -19.58 15.46 9.19
N ILE A 97 -19.01 16.01 10.27
CA ILE A 97 -19.66 17.02 11.11
C ILE A 97 -19.01 18.37 10.80
N GLU A 98 -19.83 19.34 10.39
CA GLU A 98 -19.37 20.71 10.15
C GLU A 98 -19.24 21.47 11.48
N VAL A 99 -18.14 22.20 11.63
CA VAL A 99 -17.85 23.01 12.81
C VAL A 99 -17.44 24.42 12.35
N THR A 100 -18.11 25.45 12.88
CA THR A 100 -17.86 26.85 12.52
C THR A 100 -17.49 27.71 13.74
N GLY A 101 -16.66 28.73 13.52
CA GLY A 101 -16.19 29.68 14.51
C GLY A 101 -15.87 31.04 13.88
N GLU A 102 -15.88 32.08 14.69
CA GLU A 102 -15.66 33.47 14.28
C GLU A 102 -14.55 34.12 15.13
N GLY A 103 -14.09 35.32 14.74
CA GLY A 103 -13.00 36.02 15.42
C GLY A 103 -11.60 35.65 14.88
N PHE A 104 -11.56 35.01 13.71
CA PHE A 104 -10.34 34.67 13.01
C PHE A 104 -9.90 35.78 12.06
N VAL A 105 -8.59 35.88 11.84
CA VAL A 105 -8.01 36.74 10.79
C VAL A 105 -8.29 36.10 9.43
N ALA A 106 -8.72 36.90 8.46
CA ALA A 106 -8.99 36.42 7.11
C ALA A 106 -7.75 35.74 6.50
N GLY A 107 -7.92 34.50 6.04
CA GLY A 107 -6.84 33.71 5.45
C GLY A 107 -5.90 33.05 6.46
N GLU A 108 -6.18 33.11 7.77
CA GLU A 108 -5.37 32.40 8.75
C GLU A 108 -5.67 30.89 8.76
N ASP A 109 -4.64 30.10 9.07
CA ASP A 109 -4.77 28.66 9.29
C ASP A 109 -5.48 28.37 10.61
N ILE A 110 -6.48 27.47 10.58
CA ILE A 110 -7.27 27.06 11.74
C ILE A 110 -6.99 25.58 12.07
N ALA A 111 -6.51 25.31 13.29
CA ALA A 111 -6.40 23.94 13.78
C ALA A 111 -7.74 23.47 14.37
N CYS A 112 -8.23 22.30 13.94
CA CYS A 112 -9.44 21.65 14.44
C CYS A 112 -9.03 20.45 15.30
N THR A 113 -9.25 20.51 16.61
CA THR A 113 -8.76 19.51 17.58
C THR A 113 -9.84 19.11 18.55
N VAL A 114 -9.79 17.91 19.13
CA VAL A 114 -10.78 17.46 20.11
C VAL A 114 -10.31 17.75 21.55
N LEU A 115 -11.17 18.36 22.38
CA LEU A 115 -10.91 18.58 23.81
C LEU A 115 -11.18 17.31 24.60
N VAL A 116 -10.16 16.82 25.29
CA VAL A 116 -10.23 15.61 26.12
C VAL A 116 -10.31 15.90 27.61
N SER A 117 -9.86 17.09 28.05
CA SER A 117 -10.10 17.65 29.39
C SER A 117 -9.63 19.11 29.47
N ASP A 118 -10.26 19.91 30.31
CA ASP A 118 -9.76 21.19 30.82
C ASP A 118 -9.46 21.11 32.34
N THR A 119 -8.66 22.06 32.84
CA THR A 119 -8.38 22.24 34.28
C THR A 119 -8.13 23.70 34.57
N ASP A 120 -8.53 24.14 35.75
CA ASP A 120 -8.26 25.49 36.23
C ASP A 120 -6.85 25.61 36.83
N ALA A 121 -6.35 26.84 36.82
CA ALA A 121 -5.19 27.25 37.58
C ALA A 121 -5.62 27.72 38.98
N ALA A 122 -4.85 27.32 39.99
CA ALA A 122 -4.94 27.80 41.36
C ALA A 122 -4.50 29.26 41.46
N GLY A 123 -4.73 29.88 42.63
CA GLY A 123 -4.45 31.31 42.86
C GLY A 123 -2.97 31.69 42.79
N ASP A 124 -2.07 30.71 42.82
CA ASP A 124 -0.64 30.85 42.56
C ASP A 124 -0.26 30.58 41.09
N GLY A 125 -1.24 30.34 40.22
CA GLY A 125 -1.07 30.00 38.81
C GLY A 125 -0.86 28.52 38.51
N THR A 126 -0.87 27.63 39.52
CA THR A 126 -0.60 26.20 39.31
C THR A 126 -1.84 25.41 38.91
N ALA A 127 -1.75 24.56 37.89
CA ALA A 127 -2.84 23.70 37.45
C ALA A 127 -2.43 22.23 37.49
N ARG A 128 -3.36 21.33 37.79
CA ARG A 128 -3.12 19.88 37.73
C ARG A 128 -4.28 19.17 37.04
N GLY A 129 -4.03 18.71 35.82
CA GLY A 129 -4.94 17.85 35.06
C GLY A 129 -4.61 16.37 35.25
N LEU A 130 -5.64 15.52 35.27
CA LEU A 130 -5.51 14.07 35.23
C LEU A 130 -6.37 13.54 34.09
N LEU A 131 -5.76 12.75 33.20
CA LEU A 131 -6.42 12.17 32.04
C LEU A 131 -6.72 10.69 32.28
N ASP A 132 -7.96 10.26 32.00
CA ASP A 132 -8.31 8.85 31.97
C ASP A 132 -7.98 8.30 30.56
N PRO A 133 -7.10 7.28 30.43
CA PRO A 133 -6.70 6.70 29.14
C PRO A 133 -7.85 6.21 28.25
N ARG A 134 -9.06 6.01 28.80
CA ARG A 134 -10.27 5.59 28.07
C ARG A 134 -11.18 6.76 27.68
N ARG A 135 -10.96 7.95 28.27
CA ARG A 135 -11.70 9.20 27.98
C ARG A 135 -11.09 10.03 26.87
N VAL A 136 -9.89 9.64 26.48
CA VAL A 136 -9.34 9.91 25.15
C VAL A 136 -10.07 9.06 24.06
N GLY A 137 -11.31 8.59 24.32
CA GLY A 137 -12.15 7.86 23.37
C GLY A 137 -12.62 8.75 22.19
N ASP A 138 -13.89 8.64 21.77
CA ASP A 138 -14.44 9.43 20.65
C ASP A 138 -14.81 10.87 21.07
N ALA A 139 -13.87 11.61 21.67
CA ALA A 139 -14.17 12.84 22.40
C ALA A 139 -14.99 13.89 21.59
N GLY A 140 -15.96 14.52 22.27
CA GLY A 140 -17.14 15.18 21.68
C GLY A 140 -17.13 16.71 21.74
N GLU A 141 -15.96 17.32 21.88
CA GLU A 141 -15.80 18.76 21.76
C GLU A 141 -14.60 19.05 20.89
N VAL A 142 -14.75 19.98 19.95
CA VAL A 142 -13.74 20.43 19.03
C VAL A 142 -13.37 21.87 19.34
N LEU A 143 -12.08 22.14 19.49
CA LEU A 143 -11.54 23.47 19.49
C LEU A 143 -11.07 23.83 18.08
N LEU A 144 -11.50 24.99 17.60
CA LEU A 144 -10.90 25.69 16.47
C LEU A 144 -9.89 26.71 17.02
N VAL A 145 -8.63 26.59 16.62
CA VAL A 145 -7.54 27.44 17.12
C VAL A 145 -6.91 28.20 15.95
N GLY A 146 -7.09 29.52 15.94
CA GLY A 146 -6.48 30.44 14.98
C GLY A 146 -4.99 30.61 15.28
N ARG A 147 -4.14 30.29 14.32
CA ARG A 147 -2.67 30.25 14.54
C ARG A 147 -2.03 31.63 14.55
N VAL A 148 -2.67 32.64 13.96
CA VAL A 148 -2.18 34.02 13.92
C VAL A 148 -2.87 34.85 15.00
N SER A 149 -4.19 34.73 15.11
CA SER A 149 -4.99 35.48 16.09
C SER A 149 -4.84 34.96 17.52
N GLY A 150 -4.52 33.67 17.69
CA GLY A 150 -4.62 33.00 18.99
C GLY A 150 -6.06 32.75 19.45
N THR A 151 -7.05 33.02 18.59
CA THR A 151 -8.46 32.80 18.90
C THR A 151 -8.74 31.32 19.09
N VAL A 152 -9.35 30.95 20.21
CA VAL A 152 -9.79 29.58 20.50
C VAL A 152 -11.31 29.56 20.57
N VAL A 153 -11.95 28.74 19.73
CA VAL A 153 -13.40 28.54 19.71
C VAL A 153 -13.72 27.09 20.03
N ALA A 154 -14.33 26.82 21.18
CA ALA A 154 -14.80 25.49 21.55
C ALA A 154 -16.21 25.20 21.01
N ARG A 155 -16.41 23.99 20.47
CA ARG A 155 -17.66 23.52 19.85
C ARG A 155 -17.93 22.06 20.16
N ARG A 156 -19.09 21.77 20.76
CA ARG A 156 -19.49 20.39 21.04
C ARG A 156 -19.99 19.67 19.78
N LEU A 157 -19.52 18.45 19.54
CA LEU A 157 -20.00 17.52 18.51
C LEU A 157 -21.19 16.74 19.09
N ARG A 158 -22.35 16.73 18.40
CA ARG A 158 -23.55 15.98 18.80
C ARG A 158 -23.62 14.63 18.10
#